data_AF-A0AAV5ANH7-F1
#
_entry.id   AF-A0AAV5ANH7-F1
#
_cell.length_a   1.000
_cell.length_b   1.000
_cell.length_c   1.000
_cell.angle_alpha   90.00
_cell.angle_beta   90.00
_cell.angle_gamma   90.00
#
_symmetry.space_group_name_H-M   'P 1'
#
loop_
_entity.id
_entity.type
_entity.pdbx_description
1 polymer ?
#
loop_
_entity_poly.entity_id
_entity_poly.type
_entity_poly.pdbx_seq_one_letter_code
_entity_poly.pdbx_strand_id
1 'polypeptide(L)'
;MKSSFKVLSALILLAASVSAQVPPYLGALLIEPGINSGKCLTAASNTDGAAVTIQTCTGAAAQQWTFSTSGTITIFQNKCLDVTNGANADGTKLQIWTCVNNSANQQWYYNFWVNQLSWKDKNKCLDLTDGSLNDGNKKTVQIWDCAWGNANQVWNTGYSYNNLPAKSESGQSGTNACGTDSSSSSMCQTVWINFAPPNPKGDIGDTERIEVAYCTKSGRGTRLIPDGTLKGVHFVKTPDYVQITGVGDLTKLNIIDGDAGGELDPHGADGNGNPIGGLVFGNSFGQSLQYHEWTMFVSAGQFCFRACVGPRAAQLCQHIYDEMGCDWVGFFKEQHALPMGVYGTSTWHQGISPTPPPHPVASSSSCTAIPTVSVSPVQRRSLGLEKHRYRKTH
;
A
#
# COMPACT_ATOMS: atom_id res chain seq x y z
N MET A 1 20.42 -67.97 9.66
CA MET A 1 19.53 -67.30 8.69
C MET A 1 19.12 -65.95 9.27
N LYS A 2 19.63 -64.85 8.70
CA LYS A 2 19.30 -63.47 9.11
C LYS A 2 17.96 -63.08 8.45
N SER A 3 16.94 -62.76 9.24
CA SER A 3 15.70 -62.16 8.73
C SER A 3 15.76 -60.66 8.97
N SER A 4 15.79 -59.90 7.87
CA SER A 4 15.82 -58.44 7.85
C SER A 4 14.38 -57.91 7.87
N PHE A 5 13.94 -57.34 8.98
CA PHE A 5 12.74 -56.49 9.00
C PHE A 5 13.11 -55.11 8.46
N LYS A 6 12.70 -54.81 7.23
CA LYS A 6 12.71 -53.45 6.68
C LYS A 6 11.54 -52.68 7.30
N VAL A 7 11.85 -51.67 8.10
CA VAL A 7 10.87 -50.65 8.50
C VAL A 7 10.62 -49.77 7.28
N LEU A 8 9.41 -49.84 6.71
CA LEU A 8 8.95 -48.91 5.69
C LEU A 8 8.53 -47.62 6.41
N SER A 9 9.38 -46.60 6.40
CA SER A 9 8.98 -45.24 6.79
C SER A 9 8.08 -44.67 5.68
N ALA A 10 6.79 -44.56 5.96
CA ALA A 10 5.87 -43.82 5.11
C ALA A 10 6.15 -42.32 5.26
N LEU A 11 6.72 -41.68 4.23
CA LEU A 11 6.68 -40.22 4.12
C LEU A 11 5.22 -39.82 3.88
N ILE A 12 4.57 -39.29 4.91
CA ILE A 12 3.33 -38.53 4.74
C ILE A 12 3.76 -37.21 4.11
N LEU A 13 3.63 -37.09 2.78
CA LEU A 13 3.53 -35.76 2.16
C LEU A 13 2.22 -35.17 2.68
N LEU A 14 2.29 -34.25 3.65
CA LEU A 14 1.22 -33.27 3.79
C LEU A 14 1.20 -32.50 2.47
N ALA A 15 0.21 -32.78 1.63
CA ALA A 15 -0.22 -31.82 0.64
C ALA A 15 -0.62 -30.58 1.45
N ALA A 16 0.28 -29.59 1.50
CA ALA A 16 -0.13 -28.26 1.88
C ALA A 16 -1.24 -27.91 0.92
N SER A 17 -2.46 -27.83 1.43
CA SER A 17 -3.58 -27.25 0.70
C SER A 17 -3.08 -25.89 0.24
N VAL A 18 -2.78 -25.74 -1.05
CA VAL A 18 -2.57 -24.42 -1.61
C VAL A 18 -3.96 -23.81 -1.62
N SER A 19 -4.37 -23.23 -0.49
CA SER A 19 -5.50 -22.33 -0.45
C SER A 19 -5.32 -21.37 -1.62
N ALA A 20 -6.40 -21.12 -2.37
CA ALA A 20 -6.38 -20.08 -3.38
C ALA A 20 -5.84 -18.82 -2.69
N GLN A 21 -4.67 -18.35 -3.11
CA GLN A 21 -4.16 -17.10 -2.57
C GLN A 21 -5.17 -16.04 -3.01
N VAL A 22 -5.76 -15.40 -2.02
CA VAL A 22 -6.64 -14.24 -2.13
C VAL A 22 -5.88 -13.07 -1.47
N PRO A 23 -6.24 -11.82 -1.75
CA PRO A 23 -5.69 -10.69 -1.01
C PRO A 23 -5.87 -10.88 0.51
N PRO A 24 -4.94 -10.39 1.34
CA PRO A 24 -5.10 -10.42 2.80
C PRO A 24 -6.28 -9.56 3.28
N TYR A 25 -6.78 -8.68 2.41
CA TYR A 25 -7.89 -7.78 2.65
C TYR A 25 -9.27 -8.45 2.70
N LEU A 26 -10.14 -7.91 3.55
CA LEU A 26 -11.52 -8.35 3.76
C LEU A 26 -12.52 -7.59 2.89
N GLY A 27 -13.56 -8.28 2.44
CA GLY A 27 -14.69 -7.64 1.77
C GLY A 27 -14.41 -7.23 0.32
N ALA A 28 -15.07 -6.17 -0.13
CA ALA A 28 -15.02 -5.72 -1.52
C ALA A 28 -13.87 -4.74 -1.74
N LEU A 29 -13.08 -5.00 -2.78
CA LEU A 29 -11.80 -4.36 -3.06
C LEU A 29 -11.81 -3.67 -4.42
N LEU A 30 -11.01 -2.63 -4.53
CA LEU A 30 -10.51 -2.13 -5.81
C LEU A 30 -9.43 -3.10 -6.31
N ILE A 31 -9.36 -3.26 -7.63
CA ILE A 31 -8.27 -3.96 -8.32
C ILE A 31 -7.62 -2.93 -9.25
N GLU A 32 -6.36 -2.60 -9.04
CA GLU A 32 -5.69 -1.43 -9.63
C GLU A 32 -4.46 -1.86 -10.42
N PRO A 33 -4.25 -1.41 -11.66
CA PRO A 33 -3.01 -1.69 -12.38
C PRO A 33 -1.80 -1.19 -11.58
N GLY A 34 -0.78 -2.03 -11.41
CA GLY A 34 0.45 -1.66 -10.68
C GLY A 34 1.18 -0.47 -11.31
N ILE A 35 1.02 -0.26 -12.62
CA ILE A 35 1.56 0.91 -13.33
C ILE A 35 0.76 2.20 -13.10
N ASN A 36 -0.46 2.14 -12.55
CA ASN A 36 -1.26 3.30 -12.21
C ASN A 36 -2.35 2.96 -11.18
N SER A 37 -2.08 3.22 -9.90
CA SER A 37 -3.05 2.99 -8.82
C SER A 37 -4.25 3.93 -8.84
N GLY A 38 -4.27 4.96 -9.69
CA GLY A 38 -5.44 5.83 -9.89
C GLY A 38 -6.52 5.24 -10.81
N LYS A 39 -6.25 4.07 -11.40
CA LYS A 39 -7.16 3.34 -12.28
C LYS A 39 -7.61 2.04 -11.62
N CYS A 40 -8.86 1.67 -11.85
CA CYS A 40 -9.52 0.53 -11.23
C CYS A 40 -10.18 -0.34 -12.29
N LEU A 41 -10.04 -1.66 -12.14
CA LEU A 41 -10.77 -2.67 -12.89
C LEU A 41 -12.28 -2.40 -12.74
N THR A 42 -12.96 -2.19 -13.85
CA THR A 42 -14.34 -1.69 -13.88
C THR A 42 -15.17 -2.53 -14.84
N ALA A 43 -16.30 -3.06 -14.36
CA ALA A 43 -17.32 -3.68 -15.21
C ALA A 43 -18.17 -2.60 -15.89
N ALA A 44 -18.37 -2.69 -17.21
CA ALA A 44 -19.08 -1.67 -17.98
C ALA A 44 -20.58 -1.52 -17.61
N SER A 45 -21.21 -2.60 -17.17
CA SER A 45 -22.62 -2.65 -16.72
C SER A 45 -22.85 -3.91 -15.88
N ASN A 46 -24.01 -4.03 -15.23
CA ASN A 46 -24.44 -5.25 -14.53
C ASN A 46 -25.24 -6.19 -15.45
N THR A 47 -24.65 -6.58 -16.58
CA THR A 47 -25.27 -7.50 -17.54
C THR A 47 -24.25 -8.56 -17.95
N ASP A 48 -24.72 -9.77 -18.23
CA ASP A 48 -23.83 -10.83 -18.73
C ASP A 48 -23.19 -10.41 -20.05
N GLY A 49 -21.89 -10.66 -20.17
CA GLY A 49 -21.07 -10.26 -21.31
C GLY A 49 -20.63 -8.80 -21.27
N ALA A 50 -20.94 -8.04 -20.22
CA ALA A 50 -20.41 -6.69 -20.07
C ALA A 50 -18.88 -6.74 -19.97
N ALA A 51 -18.21 -5.90 -20.75
CA ALA A 51 -16.77 -5.86 -20.80
C ALA A 51 -16.18 -5.44 -19.45
N VAL A 52 -15.06 -6.06 -19.10
CA VAL A 52 -14.20 -5.61 -18.00
C VAL A 52 -13.11 -4.73 -18.59
N THR A 53 -12.97 -3.53 -18.03
CA THR A 53 -12.05 -2.47 -18.49
C THR A 53 -11.32 -1.87 -17.30
N ILE A 54 -10.58 -0.79 -17.50
CA ILE A 54 -10.15 0.09 -16.40
C ILE A 54 -10.80 1.45 -16.54
N GLN A 55 -11.04 2.12 -15.41
CA GLN A 55 -11.47 3.52 -15.37
C GLN A 55 -10.82 4.21 -14.17
N THR A 56 -10.89 5.54 -14.11
CA THR A 56 -10.52 6.27 -12.89
C THR A 56 -11.22 5.69 -11.66
N CYS A 57 -10.48 5.45 -10.58
CA CYS A 57 -11.03 4.93 -9.34
C CYS A 57 -12.02 5.93 -8.73
N THR A 58 -13.23 5.48 -8.48
CA THR A 58 -14.32 6.26 -7.84
C THR A 58 -14.86 5.57 -6.60
N GLY A 59 -14.62 4.26 -6.45
CA GLY A 59 -15.25 3.43 -5.43
C GLY A 59 -16.69 3.03 -5.76
N ALA A 60 -17.15 3.25 -6.99
CA ALA A 60 -18.47 2.83 -7.45
C ALA A 60 -18.63 1.30 -7.36
N ALA A 61 -19.88 0.82 -7.26
CA ALA A 61 -20.19 -0.61 -7.19
C ALA A 61 -19.61 -1.42 -8.39
N ALA A 62 -19.42 -0.77 -9.54
CA ALA A 62 -18.80 -1.35 -10.73
C ALA A 62 -17.27 -1.57 -10.62
N GLN A 63 -16.65 -1.16 -9.51
CA GLN A 63 -15.23 -1.30 -9.21
C GLN A 63 -14.96 -2.11 -7.94
N GLN A 64 -16.03 -2.60 -7.29
CA GLN A 64 -15.96 -3.30 -6.01
C GLN A 64 -16.01 -4.81 -6.24
N TRP A 65 -14.84 -5.44 -6.17
CA TRP A 65 -14.63 -6.86 -6.44
C TRP A 65 -14.41 -7.63 -5.15
N THR A 66 -15.11 -8.75 -4.98
CA THR A 66 -14.97 -9.59 -3.78
C THR A 66 -14.27 -10.89 -4.15
N PHE A 67 -13.17 -11.17 -3.49
CA PHE A 67 -12.43 -12.42 -3.65
C PHE A 67 -13.03 -13.51 -2.76
N SER A 68 -13.30 -14.67 -3.34
CA SER A 68 -13.73 -15.85 -2.60
C SER A 68 -12.58 -16.83 -2.44
N THR A 69 -12.53 -17.51 -1.29
CA THR A 69 -11.62 -18.65 -1.06
C THR A 69 -11.87 -19.82 -2.03
N SER A 70 -13.02 -19.83 -2.71
CA SER A 70 -13.32 -20.76 -3.80
C SER A 70 -12.58 -20.44 -5.11
N GLY A 71 -11.88 -19.31 -5.20
CA GLY A 71 -11.21 -18.84 -6.42
C GLY A 71 -12.08 -18.01 -7.35
N THR A 72 -13.33 -17.71 -6.99
CA THR A 72 -14.15 -16.77 -7.76
C THR A 72 -13.88 -15.33 -7.32
N ILE A 73 -13.97 -14.39 -8.27
CA ILE A 73 -13.91 -12.95 -8.01
C ILE A 73 -15.23 -12.37 -8.47
N THR A 74 -16.03 -11.89 -7.52
CA THR A 74 -17.41 -11.50 -7.75
C THR A 74 -17.59 -9.99 -7.78
N ILE A 75 -18.62 -9.54 -8.50
CA ILE A 75 -19.07 -8.15 -8.58
C ILE A 75 -20.60 -8.14 -8.72
N PHE A 76 -21.25 -7.05 -8.28
CA PHE A 76 -22.72 -6.94 -8.28
C PHE A 76 -23.43 -8.14 -7.62
N GLN A 77 -22.82 -8.72 -6.58
CA GLN A 77 -23.25 -9.89 -5.81
C GLN A 77 -23.18 -11.24 -6.55
N ASN A 78 -23.62 -11.34 -7.81
CA ASN A 78 -23.77 -12.62 -8.52
C ASN A 78 -23.05 -12.71 -9.88
N LYS A 79 -22.23 -11.72 -10.23
CA LYS A 79 -21.42 -11.74 -11.44
C LYS A 79 -19.98 -12.08 -11.08
N CYS A 80 -19.30 -12.81 -11.95
CA CYS A 80 -17.94 -13.27 -11.77
C CYS A 80 -17.04 -12.68 -12.86
N LEU A 81 -15.78 -12.39 -12.52
CA LEU A 81 -14.74 -12.11 -13.51
C LEU A 81 -14.55 -13.35 -14.38
N ASP A 82 -14.76 -13.18 -15.69
CA ASP A 82 -14.95 -14.28 -16.63
C ASP A 82 -14.04 -14.11 -17.84
N VAL A 83 -13.29 -15.15 -18.18
CA VAL A 83 -12.58 -15.24 -19.45
C VAL A 83 -13.59 -15.56 -20.54
N THR A 84 -13.78 -14.62 -21.48
CA THR A 84 -14.83 -14.71 -22.50
C THR A 84 -14.73 -16.03 -23.27
N ASN A 85 -15.84 -16.77 -23.28
CA ASN A 85 -15.99 -18.09 -23.91
C ASN A 85 -15.00 -19.16 -23.41
N GLY A 86 -14.28 -18.93 -22.31
CA GLY A 86 -13.21 -19.80 -21.85
C GLY A 86 -12.08 -19.98 -22.86
N ALA A 87 -11.87 -19.01 -23.75
CA ALA A 87 -10.89 -19.11 -24.82
C ALA A 87 -9.46 -18.93 -24.28
N ASN A 88 -8.67 -20.01 -24.25
CA ASN A 88 -7.27 -19.99 -23.85
C ASN A 88 -6.34 -19.55 -24.98
N ALA A 89 -6.50 -18.30 -25.41
CA ALA A 89 -5.63 -17.62 -26.34
C ALA A 89 -5.17 -16.29 -25.74
N ASP A 90 -3.93 -15.90 -26.02
CA ASP A 90 -3.45 -14.57 -25.64
C ASP A 90 -4.29 -13.50 -26.31
N GLY A 91 -4.63 -12.47 -25.54
CA GLY A 91 -5.48 -11.39 -25.99
C GLY A 91 -6.98 -11.65 -25.88
N THR A 92 -7.41 -12.82 -25.40
CA THR A 92 -8.80 -13.04 -24.99
C THR A 92 -9.18 -12.00 -23.95
N LYS A 93 -10.29 -11.30 -24.19
CA LYS A 93 -10.77 -10.22 -23.32
C LYS A 93 -11.59 -10.78 -22.15
N LEU A 94 -11.74 -9.93 -21.14
CA LEU A 94 -12.49 -10.25 -19.93
C LEU A 94 -13.88 -9.65 -20.00
N GLN A 95 -14.82 -10.38 -19.42
CA GLN A 95 -16.18 -9.94 -19.22
C GLN A 95 -16.61 -10.23 -17.79
N ILE A 96 -17.79 -9.78 -17.43
CA ILE A 96 -18.51 -10.34 -16.31
C ILE A 96 -19.60 -11.29 -16.81
N TRP A 97 -19.85 -12.34 -16.05
CA TRP A 97 -20.92 -13.29 -16.34
C TRP A 97 -21.54 -13.79 -15.04
N THR A 98 -22.79 -14.22 -15.07
CA THR A 98 -23.43 -14.89 -13.93
C THR A 98 -22.50 -15.97 -13.39
N CYS A 99 -22.23 -15.95 -12.09
CA CYS A 99 -21.36 -16.92 -11.46
C CYS A 99 -21.92 -18.34 -11.63
N VAL A 100 -21.10 -19.24 -12.16
CA VAL A 100 -21.45 -20.65 -12.35
C VAL A 100 -20.51 -21.49 -11.48
N ASN A 101 -21.08 -22.36 -10.66
CA ASN A 101 -20.34 -23.23 -9.76
C ASN A 101 -19.31 -24.06 -10.56
N ASN A 102 -18.05 -24.01 -10.12
CA ASN A 102 -16.92 -24.72 -10.72
C ASN A 102 -16.67 -24.40 -12.21
N SER A 103 -17.12 -23.25 -12.72
CA SER A 103 -16.83 -22.85 -14.10
C SER A 103 -15.37 -22.50 -14.27
N ALA A 104 -14.64 -23.28 -15.07
CA ALA A 104 -13.18 -23.14 -15.20
C ALA A 104 -12.75 -21.73 -15.65
N ASN A 105 -13.54 -21.04 -16.49
CA ASN A 105 -13.26 -19.69 -16.98
C ASN A 105 -13.58 -18.56 -15.96
N GLN A 106 -14.04 -18.90 -14.76
CA GLN A 106 -14.35 -17.97 -13.66
C GLN A 106 -13.52 -18.24 -12.40
N GLN A 107 -12.43 -19.00 -12.55
CA GLN A 107 -11.57 -19.44 -11.45
C GLN A 107 -10.22 -18.73 -11.53
N TRP A 108 -9.86 -18.04 -10.48
CA TRP A 108 -8.69 -17.18 -10.40
C TRP A 108 -7.85 -17.49 -9.17
N TYR A 109 -6.58 -17.14 -9.25
CA TYR A 109 -5.63 -17.21 -8.17
C TYR A 109 -4.87 -15.90 -8.09
N TYR A 110 -4.91 -15.23 -6.93
CA TYR A 110 -4.21 -13.97 -6.70
C TYR A 110 -2.94 -14.21 -5.91
N ASN A 111 -1.79 -14.07 -6.56
CA ASN A 111 -0.51 -14.13 -5.87
C ASN A 111 -0.18 -12.75 -5.27
N PHE A 112 -0.45 -12.57 -3.98
CA PHE A 112 -0.23 -11.30 -3.29
C PHE A 112 1.26 -10.95 -3.12
N TRP A 113 2.19 -11.90 -3.23
CA TRP A 113 3.64 -11.62 -3.15
C TRP A 113 4.17 -10.86 -4.36
N VAL A 114 3.50 -10.99 -5.51
CA VAL A 114 3.86 -10.31 -6.77
C VAL A 114 2.69 -9.54 -7.37
N ASN A 115 1.60 -9.39 -6.62
CA ASN A 115 0.35 -8.76 -7.01
C ASN A 115 -0.13 -9.22 -8.40
N GLN A 116 -0.16 -10.52 -8.66
CA GLN A 116 -0.52 -11.06 -9.96
C GLN A 116 -1.80 -11.89 -9.89
N LEU A 117 -2.75 -11.61 -10.79
CA LEU A 117 -3.98 -12.37 -10.90
C LEU A 117 -3.90 -13.36 -12.06
N SER A 118 -3.93 -14.66 -11.76
CA SER A 118 -3.80 -15.74 -12.74
C SER A 118 -5.09 -16.53 -12.93
N TRP A 119 -5.38 -16.88 -14.17
CA TRP A 119 -6.44 -17.80 -14.53
C TRP A 119 -6.02 -19.21 -14.12
N LYS A 120 -6.79 -19.79 -13.19
CA LYS A 120 -6.45 -21.04 -12.49
C LYS A 120 -6.12 -22.17 -13.48
N ASP A 121 -4.95 -22.78 -13.29
CA ASP A 121 -4.44 -23.92 -14.07
C ASP A 121 -4.29 -23.67 -15.59
N LYS A 122 -4.20 -22.40 -16.03
CA LYS A 122 -4.04 -22.03 -17.46
C LYS A 122 -2.72 -21.34 -17.81
N ASN A 123 -1.90 -20.98 -16.82
CA ASN A 123 -0.67 -20.18 -17.02
C ASN A 123 -0.93 -18.84 -17.76
N LYS A 124 -2.14 -18.28 -17.58
CA LYS A 124 -2.53 -16.99 -18.12
C LYS A 124 -2.81 -16.03 -16.98
N CYS A 125 -2.43 -14.77 -17.15
CA CYS A 125 -2.55 -13.73 -16.15
C CYS A 125 -3.42 -12.59 -16.68
N LEU A 126 -4.15 -11.93 -15.78
CA LEU A 126 -4.82 -10.68 -16.07
C LEU A 126 -3.76 -9.68 -16.51
N ASP A 127 -3.97 -9.07 -17.67
CA ASP A 127 -2.97 -8.30 -18.37
C ASP A 127 -3.58 -7.02 -18.93
N LEU A 128 -2.86 -5.93 -18.74
CA LEU A 128 -3.16 -4.67 -19.38
C LEU A 128 -2.58 -4.67 -20.80
N THR A 129 -3.45 -4.71 -21.80
CA THR A 129 -3.06 -4.83 -23.21
C THR A 129 -2.13 -3.69 -23.61
N ASP A 130 -0.89 -4.04 -23.96
CA ASP A 130 0.19 -3.11 -24.32
C ASP A 130 0.44 -2.01 -23.25
N GLY A 131 0.08 -2.26 -21.99
CA GLY A 131 0.16 -1.25 -20.92
C GLY A 131 -0.81 -0.08 -21.07
N SER A 132 -1.84 -0.20 -21.91
CA SER A 132 -2.77 0.89 -22.23
C SER A 132 -3.56 1.36 -21.01
N LEU A 133 -3.49 2.66 -20.69
CA LEU A 133 -4.25 3.30 -19.60
C LEU A 133 -5.54 3.99 -20.06
N ASN A 134 -6.07 3.62 -21.24
CA ASN A 134 -7.27 4.22 -21.81
C ASN A 134 -8.54 3.77 -21.09
N ASP A 135 -9.23 4.72 -20.46
CA ASP A 135 -10.47 4.48 -19.70
C ASP A 135 -11.58 3.89 -20.58
N GLY A 136 -12.25 2.86 -20.06
CA GLY A 136 -13.47 2.27 -20.64
C GLY A 136 -13.27 1.54 -21.97
N ASN A 137 -12.06 1.46 -22.50
CA ASN A 137 -11.80 0.73 -23.74
C ASN A 137 -11.83 -0.79 -23.48
N LYS A 138 -12.76 -1.49 -24.13
CA LYS A 138 -12.93 -2.95 -24.04
C LYS A 138 -11.73 -3.78 -24.49
N LYS A 139 -10.75 -3.17 -25.16
CA LYS A 139 -9.50 -3.83 -25.54
C LYS A 139 -8.44 -3.76 -24.45
N THR A 140 -8.62 -2.95 -23.42
CA THR A 140 -7.57 -2.62 -22.45
C THR A 140 -7.21 -3.79 -21.53
N VAL A 141 -8.17 -4.67 -21.20
CA VAL A 141 -7.94 -5.78 -20.27
C VAL A 141 -8.07 -7.11 -21.02
N GLN A 142 -7.08 -7.98 -20.83
CA GLN A 142 -7.00 -9.29 -21.48
C GLN A 142 -6.40 -10.34 -20.54
N ILE A 143 -6.42 -11.58 -20.98
CA ILE A 143 -5.47 -12.58 -20.48
C ILE A 143 -4.25 -12.67 -21.40
N TRP A 144 -3.09 -12.90 -20.81
CA TRP A 144 -1.83 -13.12 -21.52
C TRP A 144 -0.98 -14.14 -20.77
N ASP A 145 -0.04 -14.80 -21.44
CA ASP A 145 0.96 -15.65 -20.76
C ASP A 145 1.57 -14.94 -19.56
N CYS A 146 1.56 -15.62 -18.41
CA CYS A 146 2.14 -15.09 -17.19
C CYS A 146 3.66 -14.88 -17.36
N ALA A 147 4.14 -13.68 -17.06
CA ALA A 147 5.55 -13.32 -17.15
C ALA A 147 6.03 -12.62 -15.87
N TRP A 148 7.15 -13.08 -15.34
CA TRP A 148 7.78 -12.49 -14.16
C TRP A 148 8.30 -11.08 -14.47
N GLY A 149 7.99 -10.12 -13.59
CA GLY A 149 8.40 -8.72 -13.77
C GLY A 149 7.66 -7.97 -14.90
N ASN A 150 6.62 -8.56 -15.48
CA ASN A 150 5.77 -7.85 -16.43
C ASN A 150 4.85 -6.87 -15.70
N ALA A 151 5.16 -5.58 -15.80
CA ALA A 151 4.42 -4.50 -15.17
C ALA A 151 2.93 -4.45 -15.57
N ASN A 152 2.56 -4.97 -16.74
CA ASN A 152 1.18 -5.02 -17.22
C ASN A 152 0.34 -6.08 -16.49
N GLN A 153 0.98 -6.99 -15.75
CA GLN A 153 0.34 -8.09 -15.02
C GLN A 153 0.39 -7.91 -13.51
N VAL A 154 0.83 -6.73 -13.06
CA VAL A 154 0.77 -6.31 -11.66
C VAL A 154 -0.58 -5.64 -11.42
N TRP A 155 -1.31 -6.10 -10.43
CA TRP A 155 -2.65 -5.66 -10.05
C TRP A 155 -2.72 -5.57 -8.52
N ASN A 156 -2.58 -4.36 -7.99
CA ASN A 156 -2.74 -4.13 -6.55
C ASN A 156 -4.21 -4.26 -6.16
N THR A 157 -4.47 -4.62 -4.91
CA THR A 157 -5.82 -4.67 -4.37
C THR A 157 -5.93 -3.83 -3.12
N GLY A 158 -7.04 -3.12 -2.91
CA GLY A 158 -7.26 -2.36 -1.68
C GLY A 158 -8.61 -1.66 -1.67
N TYR A 159 -8.68 -0.48 -1.06
CA TYR A 159 -9.94 0.21 -0.79
C TYR A 159 -9.95 1.64 -1.32
N SER A 160 -11.15 2.10 -1.64
CA SER A 160 -11.39 3.54 -1.82
C SER A 160 -11.43 4.22 -0.47
N TYR A 161 -10.72 5.34 -0.33
CA TYR A 161 -10.77 6.17 0.87
C TYR A 161 -12.19 6.59 1.27
N ASN A 162 -13.08 6.77 0.28
CA ASN A 162 -14.45 7.21 0.53
C ASN A 162 -15.38 6.07 0.99
N ASN A 163 -14.91 4.83 0.99
CA ASN A 163 -15.69 3.65 1.38
C ASN A 163 -14.81 2.63 2.11
N LEU A 164 -14.16 3.07 3.18
CA LEU A 164 -13.32 2.21 4.00
C LEU A 164 -14.18 1.31 4.90
N PRO A 165 -13.84 0.02 5.03
CA PRO A 165 -14.48 -0.84 6.02
C PRO A 165 -14.09 -0.41 7.44
N ALA A 166 -14.79 -0.93 8.45
CA ALA A 166 -14.34 -0.79 9.83
C ALA A 166 -13.02 -1.53 10.05
N LYS A 167 -12.87 -2.71 9.45
CA LYS A 167 -11.66 -3.55 9.51
C LYS A 167 -11.29 -4.00 8.11
N SER A 168 -10.03 -3.84 7.75
CA SER A 168 -9.48 -4.31 6.47
C SER A 168 -8.89 -5.71 6.58
N GLU A 169 -8.47 -6.15 7.76
CA GLU A 169 -7.82 -7.45 7.98
C GLU A 169 -8.29 -8.13 9.28
N SER A 170 -8.12 -9.45 9.34
CA SER A 170 -8.43 -10.23 10.53
C SER A 170 -7.38 -9.98 11.62
N GLY A 171 -7.82 -9.80 12.87
CA GLY A 171 -6.91 -9.49 13.99
C GLY A 171 -6.57 -8.00 14.15
N GLN A 172 -7.06 -7.15 13.26
CA GLN A 172 -6.91 -5.70 13.37
C GLN A 172 -7.54 -5.17 14.67
N SER A 173 -6.76 -4.37 15.43
CA SER A 173 -7.17 -3.83 16.74
C SER A 173 -8.04 -2.57 16.63
N GLY A 174 -7.63 -1.60 15.82
CA GLY A 174 -8.31 -0.32 15.59
C GLY A 174 -9.30 -0.33 14.41
N THR A 175 -9.65 0.82 13.85
CA THR A 175 -10.64 0.92 12.76
C THR A 175 -10.08 1.68 11.57
N ASN A 176 -10.44 1.28 10.34
CA ASN A 176 -10.14 2.07 9.14
C ASN A 176 -11.21 3.14 8.83
N ALA A 177 -12.44 2.95 9.33
CA ALA A 177 -13.54 3.90 9.22
C ALA A 177 -13.44 4.98 10.31
N CYS A 178 -12.43 5.84 10.22
CA CYS A 178 -12.01 6.72 11.31
C CYS A 178 -12.94 7.90 11.59
N GLY A 179 -13.85 8.24 10.68
CA GLY A 179 -14.61 9.49 10.76
C GLY A 179 -13.72 10.73 10.57
N THR A 180 -14.16 11.88 11.05
CA THR A 180 -13.46 13.17 10.86
C THR A 180 -12.81 13.71 12.12
N ASP A 181 -13.40 13.46 13.29
CA ASP A 181 -13.05 14.16 14.52
C ASP A 181 -11.86 13.51 15.22
N SER A 182 -10.82 14.31 15.45
CA SER A 182 -9.66 13.86 16.21
C SER A 182 -9.94 13.73 17.70
N SER A 183 -9.42 12.66 18.30
CA SER A 183 -9.45 12.40 19.74
C SER A 183 -8.14 11.75 20.18
N SER A 184 -7.71 11.98 21.42
CA SER A 184 -6.56 11.27 22.03
C SER A 184 -6.83 9.77 22.24
N SER A 185 -8.09 9.35 22.28
CA SER A 185 -8.50 7.95 22.39
C SER A 185 -8.80 7.29 21.04
N SER A 186 -8.56 8.00 19.91
CA SER A 186 -8.85 7.44 18.59
C SER A 186 -8.05 6.16 18.35
N MET A 187 -8.73 5.15 17.79
CA MET A 187 -8.14 3.91 17.34
C MET A 187 -8.09 3.83 15.81
N CYS A 188 -8.02 4.98 15.13
CA CYS A 188 -7.89 5.04 13.68
C CYS A 188 -6.60 4.35 13.21
N GLN A 189 -6.69 3.45 12.23
CA GLN A 189 -5.54 2.78 11.60
C GLN A 189 -5.41 3.10 10.12
N THR A 190 -6.01 4.22 9.70
CA THR A 190 -5.83 4.79 8.36
C THR A 190 -4.91 6.00 8.47
N VAL A 191 -3.68 5.88 7.98
CA VAL A 191 -2.61 6.87 8.14
C VAL A 191 -2.39 7.69 6.88
N TRP A 192 -1.88 8.90 7.11
CA TRP A 192 -1.42 9.82 6.07
C TRP A 192 -0.01 10.38 6.35
N ILE A 193 0.49 10.21 7.58
CA ILE A 193 1.77 10.77 8.02
C ILE A 193 2.49 9.80 8.95
N ASN A 194 1.89 9.46 10.11
CA ASN A 194 2.61 8.81 11.19
C ASN A 194 1.72 7.82 11.97
N PHE A 195 2.27 6.66 12.31
CA PHE A 195 1.69 5.67 13.22
C PHE A 195 2.41 5.73 14.58
N ALA A 196 1.69 5.56 15.68
CA ALA A 196 2.31 5.47 17.00
C ALA A 196 1.41 4.76 18.01
N PRO A 197 1.94 4.34 19.19
CA PRO A 197 1.25 3.39 20.03
C PRO A 197 -0.08 3.92 20.56
N PRO A 198 -1.13 3.07 20.63
CA PRO A 198 -2.40 3.49 21.18
C PRO A 198 -2.32 3.76 22.69
N ASN A 199 -1.38 3.13 23.39
CA ASN A 199 -1.23 3.23 24.84
C ASN A 199 0.10 3.90 25.23
N PRO A 200 0.12 4.76 26.27
CA PRO A 200 1.34 5.41 26.75
C PRO A 200 2.45 4.42 27.12
N LYS A 201 3.68 4.78 26.76
CA LYS A 201 4.92 4.05 27.08
C LYS A 201 4.95 2.64 26.48
N GLY A 202 4.41 2.48 25.26
CA GLY A 202 4.66 1.31 24.45
C GLY A 202 6.08 1.37 23.89
N ASP A 203 6.77 0.24 23.90
CA ASP A 203 7.93 -0.01 23.04
C ASP A 203 7.38 -0.29 21.63
N ILE A 204 7.90 0.41 20.61
CA ILE A 204 7.38 0.28 19.24
C ILE A 204 7.46 -1.17 18.78
N GLY A 205 8.57 -1.87 19.04
CA GLY A 205 8.76 -3.26 18.63
C GLY A 205 7.72 -4.22 19.23
N ASP A 206 7.24 -3.92 20.44
CA ASP A 206 6.19 -4.70 21.09
C ASP A 206 4.77 -4.34 20.60
N THR A 207 4.58 -3.13 20.06
CA THR A 207 3.26 -2.61 19.69
C THR A 207 3.01 -2.49 18.19
N GLU A 208 3.96 -2.86 17.34
CA GLU A 208 3.90 -2.71 15.86
C GLU A 208 2.57 -3.15 15.25
N ARG A 209 1.96 -4.22 15.78
CA ARG A 209 0.69 -4.78 15.29
C ARG A 209 -0.55 -3.91 15.57
N ILE A 210 -0.47 -3.01 16.54
CA ILE A 210 -1.63 -2.30 17.09
C ILE A 210 -1.51 -0.77 17.00
N GLU A 211 -0.49 -0.27 16.31
CA GLU A 211 -0.25 1.15 16.06
C GLU A 211 -1.48 1.87 15.49
N VAL A 212 -1.64 3.14 15.86
CA VAL A 212 -2.75 4.00 15.42
C VAL A 212 -2.25 5.28 14.77
N ALA A 213 -3.05 5.85 13.89
CA ALA A 213 -2.67 6.99 13.08
C ALA A 213 -2.69 8.29 13.89
N TYR A 214 -1.65 9.10 13.67
CA TYR A 214 -1.47 10.46 14.16
C TYR A 214 -1.33 11.43 12.98
N CYS A 215 -2.01 12.58 13.05
CA CYS A 215 -1.89 13.66 12.08
C CYS A 215 -1.60 14.99 12.77
N THR A 216 -0.99 15.91 12.03
CA THR A 216 -0.76 17.29 12.48
C THR A 216 -2.02 18.16 12.47
N LYS A 217 -3.13 17.68 11.88
CA LYS A 217 -4.40 18.39 11.76
C LYS A 217 -5.56 17.42 11.94
N SER A 218 -6.65 17.94 12.49
CA SER A 218 -7.93 17.22 12.56
C SER A 218 -8.56 17.07 11.17
N GLY A 219 -9.61 16.25 11.06
CA GLY A 219 -10.38 16.03 9.84
C GLY A 219 -10.26 14.62 9.26
N ARG A 220 -9.53 13.72 9.92
CA ARG A 220 -9.31 12.32 9.49
C ARG A 220 -9.62 11.30 10.58
N GLY A 221 -10.20 11.74 11.70
CA GLY A 221 -10.51 10.85 12.82
C GLY A 221 -9.27 10.31 13.56
N THR A 222 -8.08 10.77 13.21
CA THR A 222 -6.80 10.34 13.80
C THR A 222 -6.53 11.02 15.12
N ARG A 223 -5.54 10.54 15.87
CA ARG A 223 -4.97 11.32 16.97
C ARG A 223 -4.25 12.56 16.43
N LEU A 224 -4.09 13.57 17.27
CA LEU A 224 -3.29 14.76 16.93
C LEU A 224 -1.88 14.63 17.48
N ILE A 225 -0.90 14.96 16.63
CA ILE A 225 0.49 15.13 17.04
C ILE A 225 0.57 16.38 17.92
N PRO A 226 0.94 16.29 19.22
CA PRO A 226 0.95 17.45 20.10
C PRO A 226 1.93 18.54 19.64
N ASP A 227 1.63 19.80 19.96
CA ASP A 227 2.52 20.91 19.60
C ASP A 227 3.92 20.76 20.21
N GLY A 228 4.93 21.12 19.42
CA GLY A 228 6.33 21.01 19.80
C GLY A 228 6.88 19.59 19.84
N THR A 229 6.10 18.57 19.44
CA THR A 229 6.57 17.20 19.17
C THR A 229 7.56 17.21 18.02
N LEU A 230 7.18 17.78 16.87
CA LEU A 230 8.04 17.86 15.69
C LEU A 230 8.96 19.09 15.78
N LYS A 231 10.27 18.87 15.63
CA LYS A 231 11.28 19.94 15.60
C LYS A 231 11.80 20.21 14.19
N GLY A 232 11.85 19.17 13.36
CA GLY A 232 12.18 19.27 11.94
C GLY A 232 11.44 18.18 11.17
N VAL A 233 10.99 18.51 9.97
CA VAL A 233 10.39 17.56 9.03
C VAL A 233 10.91 17.89 7.64
N HIS A 234 11.35 16.87 6.94
CA HIS A 234 11.78 16.93 5.55
C HIS A 234 10.86 16.03 4.72
N PHE A 235 10.42 16.56 3.58
CA PHE A 235 9.56 15.87 2.64
C PHE A 235 10.27 15.78 1.29
N VAL A 236 10.34 14.57 0.76
CA VAL A 236 10.88 14.28 -0.57
C VAL A 236 9.78 13.64 -1.40
N LYS A 237 9.66 14.07 -2.65
CA LYS A 237 8.80 13.44 -3.65
C LYS A 237 9.63 13.13 -4.90
N THR A 238 9.58 11.90 -5.33
CA THR A 238 10.08 11.44 -6.64
C THR A 238 8.89 11.02 -7.51
N PRO A 239 9.11 10.59 -8.77
CA PRO A 239 8.04 9.99 -9.57
C PRO A 239 7.47 8.69 -8.97
N ASP A 240 8.28 7.95 -8.19
CA ASP A 240 7.94 6.60 -7.74
C ASP A 240 7.66 6.49 -6.23
N TYR A 241 8.06 7.48 -5.43
CA TYR A 241 7.81 7.44 -3.98
C TYR A 241 7.76 8.83 -3.34
N VAL A 242 7.10 8.90 -2.18
CA VAL A 242 7.24 10.00 -1.23
C VAL A 242 7.93 9.52 0.02
N GLN A 243 8.72 10.39 0.62
CA GLN A 243 9.37 10.14 1.89
C GLN A 243 9.22 11.34 2.81
N ILE A 244 8.87 11.07 4.05
CA ILE A 244 8.84 12.03 5.15
C ILE A 244 9.88 11.56 6.14
N THR A 245 10.73 12.45 6.61
CA THR A 245 11.60 12.16 7.75
C THR A 245 11.49 13.30 8.73
N GLY A 246 11.28 13.00 10.00
CA GLY A 246 11.14 14.00 11.04
C GLY A 246 11.95 13.66 12.26
N VAL A 247 12.36 14.72 12.97
CA VAL A 247 13.07 14.65 14.24
C VAL A 247 12.30 15.45 15.28
N GLY A 248 12.33 15.00 16.52
CA GLY A 248 11.69 15.70 17.62
C GLY A 248 11.57 14.89 18.90
N ASP A 249 10.56 15.22 19.69
CA ASP A 249 10.24 14.57 20.97
C ASP A 249 9.00 13.69 20.76
N LEU A 250 9.21 12.49 20.21
CA LEU A 250 8.14 11.54 19.87
C LEU A 250 7.65 10.73 21.07
N THR A 251 8.24 10.91 22.25
CA THR A 251 7.68 10.40 23.52
C THR A 251 6.26 10.93 23.76
N LYS A 252 5.94 12.09 23.19
CA LYS A 252 4.60 12.69 23.15
C LYS A 252 3.58 11.92 22.31
N LEU A 253 4.02 10.94 21.53
CA LEU A 253 3.18 10.03 20.75
C LEU A 253 3.02 8.67 21.43
N ASN A 254 3.16 8.62 22.75
CA ASN A 254 3.09 7.41 23.58
C ASN A 254 4.30 6.46 23.49
N ILE A 255 5.38 6.88 22.86
CA ILE A 255 6.62 6.09 22.76
C ILE A 255 7.39 6.23 24.08
N ILE A 256 8.01 5.15 24.55
CA ILE A 256 8.86 5.21 25.75
C ILE A 256 10.15 6.00 25.47
N ASP A 257 10.66 6.71 26.48
CA ASP A 257 11.93 7.43 26.35
C ASP A 257 13.09 6.43 26.18
N GLY A 258 14.01 6.74 25.27
CA GLY A 258 15.13 5.86 24.93
C GLY A 258 14.80 4.68 24.01
N ASP A 259 13.55 4.56 23.53
CA ASP A 259 13.17 3.55 22.52
C ASP A 259 13.96 3.76 21.21
N ALA A 260 14.62 2.69 20.75
CA ALA A 260 15.37 2.65 19.50
C ALA A 260 14.44 2.63 18.27
N GLY A 261 13.18 2.23 18.45
CA GLY A 261 12.15 2.15 17.44
C GLY A 261 11.96 0.76 16.84
N GLY A 262 11.02 0.68 15.90
CA GLY A 262 10.73 -0.53 15.11
C GLY A 262 10.26 -0.19 13.70
N GLU A 263 10.06 -1.21 12.87
CA GLU A 263 9.60 -1.09 11.49
C GLU A 263 8.11 -1.43 11.37
N LEU A 264 7.40 -0.54 10.69
CA LEU A 264 5.99 -0.67 10.35
C LEU A 264 5.88 -0.77 8.84
N ASP A 265 5.09 -1.73 8.36
CA ASP A 265 4.98 -2.06 6.94
C ASP A 265 3.66 -2.81 6.64
N PRO A 266 3.23 -2.92 5.37
CA PRO A 266 1.96 -3.53 5.01
C PRO A 266 1.91 -5.06 5.13
N HIS A 267 3.03 -5.76 5.26
CA HIS A 267 3.11 -7.22 5.18
C HIS A 267 3.57 -7.88 6.47
N GLY A 268 4.40 -7.23 7.28
CA GLY A 268 5.00 -7.79 8.49
C GLY A 268 5.74 -9.12 8.25
N ALA A 269 6.26 -9.71 9.33
CA ALA A 269 7.03 -10.96 9.23
C ALA A 269 6.17 -12.21 8.93
N ASP A 270 4.87 -12.18 9.24
CA ASP A 270 3.94 -13.31 9.07
C ASP A 270 2.98 -13.15 7.88
N GLY A 271 3.15 -12.09 7.08
CA GLY A 271 2.25 -11.75 5.98
C GLY A 271 1.02 -10.94 6.39
N ASN A 272 0.90 -10.56 7.68
CA ASN A 272 -0.05 -9.56 8.14
C ASN A 272 0.70 -8.25 8.45
N GLY A 273 0.14 -7.11 8.03
CA GLY A 273 0.79 -5.82 8.23
C GLY A 273 1.08 -5.48 9.69
N ASN A 274 2.03 -4.56 9.87
CA ASN A 274 2.42 -3.97 11.14
C ASN A 274 2.21 -2.44 11.02
N PRO A 275 1.05 -1.88 11.42
CA PRO A 275 -0.03 -2.55 12.14
C PRO A 275 -0.96 -3.37 11.26
N ILE A 276 -1.58 -4.39 11.86
CA ILE A 276 -2.52 -5.28 11.16
C ILE A 276 -3.72 -4.42 10.70
N GLY A 277 -4.05 -4.50 9.41
CA GLY A 277 -5.08 -3.66 8.79
C GLY A 277 -4.73 -2.17 8.72
N GLY A 278 -3.45 -1.82 8.83
CA GLY A 278 -2.95 -0.46 8.60
C GLY A 278 -3.11 -0.06 7.13
N LEU A 279 -3.86 1.01 6.87
CA LEU A 279 -4.02 1.53 5.50
C LEU A 279 -3.33 2.88 5.35
N VAL A 280 -2.58 3.06 4.26
CA VAL A 280 -1.87 4.30 3.95
C VAL A 280 -2.52 5.00 2.79
N PHE A 281 -2.81 6.29 2.96
CA PHE A 281 -3.33 7.14 1.90
C PHE A 281 -2.51 8.42 1.74
N GLY A 282 -2.49 8.94 0.51
CA GLY A 282 -1.83 10.20 0.22
C GLY A 282 -2.37 10.92 -1.01
N ASN A 283 -1.97 12.19 -1.13
CA ASN A 283 -2.37 13.06 -2.25
C ASN A 283 -1.25 13.29 -3.28
N SER A 284 -0.06 12.71 -3.04
CA SER A 284 1.15 13.05 -3.78
C SER A 284 1.14 12.52 -5.21
N PHE A 285 0.43 11.43 -5.46
CA PHE A 285 0.36 10.71 -6.74
C PHE A 285 -1.05 10.63 -7.33
N GLY A 286 -2.04 11.13 -6.60
CA GLY A 286 -3.46 11.07 -6.94
C GLY A 286 -4.28 11.49 -5.73
N GLN A 287 -5.53 11.89 -5.92
CA GLN A 287 -6.39 12.33 -4.81
C GLN A 287 -6.79 11.12 -3.96
N SER A 288 -6.46 11.14 -2.67
CA SER A 288 -6.76 10.08 -1.70
C SER A 288 -6.40 8.69 -2.22
N LEU A 289 -5.20 8.58 -2.80
CA LEU A 289 -4.69 7.36 -3.37
C LEU A 289 -4.18 6.44 -2.25
N GLN A 290 -4.54 5.15 -2.29
CA GLN A 290 -3.94 4.17 -1.40
C GLN A 290 -2.49 3.90 -1.83
N TYR A 291 -1.58 3.87 -0.87
CA TYR A 291 -0.20 3.42 -1.08
C TYR A 291 -0.07 2.01 -0.50
N HIS A 292 0.01 1.03 -1.39
CA HIS A 292 0.04 -0.39 -1.02
C HIS A 292 1.40 -0.83 -0.48
N GLU A 293 2.48 -0.22 -0.97
CA GLU A 293 3.84 -0.51 -0.54
C GLU A 293 4.40 0.69 0.20
N TRP A 294 4.74 0.48 1.47
CA TRP A 294 5.25 1.52 2.35
C TRP A 294 6.12 0.89 3.44
N THR A 295 6.99 1.70 4.02
CA THR A 295 7.74 1.35 5.22
C THR A 295 7.74 2.59 6.12
N MET A 296 7.76 2.37 7.41
CA MET A 296 7.89 3.43 8.38
C MET A 296 8.70 2.95 9.56
N PHE A 297 9.72 3.72 9.93
CA PHE A 297 10.37 3.56 11.21
C PHE A 297 10.02 4.71 12.11
N VAL A 298 9.86 4.41 13.40
CA VAL A 298 9.58 5.39 14.42
C VAL A 298 10.26 4.98 15.72
N SER A 299 10.84 5.97 16.39
CA SER A 299 11.59 5.85 17.65
C SER A 299 11.23 7.01 18.57
N ALA A 300 11.86 7.12 19.75
CA ALA A 300 11.63 8.25 20.66
C ALA A 300 12.04 9.62 20.06
N GLY A 301 13.05 9.64 19.17
CA GLY A 301 13.67 10.87 18.67
C GLY A 301 13.42 11.19 17.19
N GLN A 302 13.05 10.20 16.39
CA GLN A 302 12.91 10.35 14.94
C GLN A 302 11.91 9.38 14.33
N PHE A 303 11.36 9.76 13.18
CA PHE A 303 10.59 8.88 12.33
C PHE A 303 10.91 9.12 10.86
N CYS A 304 10.65 8.11 10.05
CA CYS A 304 10.77 8.16 8.62
C CYS A 304 9.67 7.29 8.04
N PHE A 305 9.00 7.83 7.04
CA PHE A 305 7.89 7.18 6.37
C PHE A 305 8.18 7.24 4.88
N ARG A 306 8.17 6.11 4.19
CA ARG A 306 8.24 6.06 2.74
C ARG A 306 7.02 5.32 2.21
N ALA A 307 6.39 5.88 1.20
CA ALA A 307 5.34 5.21 0.44
C ALA A 307 5.65 5.24 -1.05
N CYS A 308 5.52 4.09 -1.68
CA CYS A 308 5.92 3.85 -3.05
C CYS A 308 4.72 3.54 -3.93
N VAL A 309 4.83 3.91 -5.20
CA VAL A 309 3.85 3.67 -6.25
C VAL A 309 4.53 3.12 -7.49
N GLY A 310 3.73 2.60 -8.43
CA GLY A 310 4.23 2.09 -9.69
C GLY A 310 4.75 0.64 -9.60
N PRO A 311 5.28 0.11 -10.71
CA PRO A 311 5.64 -1.31 -10.83
C PRO A 311 6.85 -1.72 -9.99
N ARG A 312 7.62 -0.76 -9.48
CA ARG A 312 8.77 -0.99 -8.61
C ARG A 312 8.46 -0.72 -7.14
N ALA A 313 7.19 -0.54 -6.76
CA ALA A 313 6.83 -0.07 -5.43
C ALA A 313 7.39 -0.97 -4.31
N ALA A 314 7.21 -2.29 -4.42
CA ALA A 314 7.75 -3.26 -3.46
C ALA A 314 9.29 -3.26 -3.44
N GLN A 315 9.95 -2.97 -4.56
CA GLN A 315 11.41 -2.83 -4.63
C GLN A 315 11.89 -1.53 -3.95
N LEU A 316 11.11 -0.46 -4.03
CA LEU A 316 11.50 0.86 -3.52
C LEU A 316 11.15 1.07 -2.05
N CYS A 317 10.20 0.28 -1.52
CA CYS A 317 9.73 0.25 -0.14
C CYS A 317 9.97 -1.16 0.44
N GLN A 318 11.24 -1.56 0.50
CA GLN A 318 11.64 -2.86 1.06
C GLN A 318 11.49 -2.89 2.57
N HIS A 319 11.01 -4.00 3.11
CA HIS A 319 10.70 -4.24 4.52
C HIS A 319 11.65 -5.31 5.14
N ILE A 320 12.95 -5.19 4.85
CA ILE A 320 13.98 -6.17 5.23
C ILE A 320 15.09 -5.54 6.09
N TYR A 321 14.83 -4.33 6.63
CA TYR A 321 15.84 -3.51 7.32
C TYR A 321 15.38 -3.11 8.72
N ASP A 322 14.55 -3.95 9.34
CA ASP A 322 13.78 -3.70 10.57
C ASP A 322 14.63 -3.12 11.71
N GLU A 323 15.91 -3.51 11.86
CA GLU A 323 16.78 -3.02 12.96
C GLU A 323 17.62 -1.78 12.61
N MET A 324 17.60 -1.31 11.36
CA MET A 324 18.54 -0.30 10.87
C MET A 324 18.01 1.14 11.01
N GLY A 325 16.70 1.30 11.24
CA GLY A 325 16.06 2.58 11.52
C GLY A 325 16.13 3.62 10.39
N CYS A 326 15.87 4.88 10.73
CA CYS A 326 15.72 5.95 9.73
C CYS A 326 16.97 6.37 8.98
N ASP A 327 18.15 6.06 9.51
CA ASP A 327 19.41 6.38 8.84
C ASP A 327 19.52 5.61 7.51
N TRP A 328 18.92 4.42 7.43
CA TRP A 328 19.00 3.52 6.26
C TRP A 328 17.91 3.73 5.21
N VAL A 329 16.83 4.42 5.57
CA VAL A 329 15.81 4.84 4.61
C VAL A 329 16.32 5.98 3.72
N GLY A 330 17.41 6.66 4.11
CA GLY A 330 18.25 7.53 3.27
C GLY A 330 17.57 8.75 2.65
N PHE A 331 18.18 9.93 2.75
CA PHE A 331 17.74 11.13 2.03
C PHE A 331 18.49 11.24 0.70
N PHE A 332 17.91 10.81 -0.40
CA PHE A 332 18.65 10.71 -1.66
C PHE A 332 18.79 12.04 -2.41
N LYS A 333 19.97 12.23 -3.02
CA LYS A 333 20.33 13.40 -3.86
C LYS A 333 20.23 13.12 -5.37
N GLU A 334 19.87 11.90 -5.79
CA GLU A 334 19.94 11.49 -7.20
C GLU A 334 18.57 11.47 -7.90
N GLN A 335 18.61 11.76 -9.20
CA GLN A 335 17.49 11.86 -10.13
C GLN A 335 16.74 10.53 -10.34
N HIS A 336 17.29 9.40 -9.87
CA HIS A 336 16.69 8.08 -9.97
C HIS A 336 16.55 7.46 -8.58
N ALA A 337 15.35 6.95 -8.28
CA ALA A 337 15.05 6.20 -7.07
C ALA A 337 15.86 4.89 -7.05
N LEU A 338 16.97 4.87 -6.32
CA LEU A 338 17.64 3.62 -5.96
C LEU A 338 16.80 2.91 -4.87
N PRO A 339 16.59 1.59 -4.99
CA PRO A 339 15.99 0.78 -3.93
C PRO A 339 16.76 0.92 -2.61
N MET A 340 16.07 0.79 -1.48
CA MET A 340 16.71 0.77 -0.16
C MET A 340 17.73 -0.38 -0.08
N GLY A 341 18.93 -0.05 0.39
CA GLY A 341 20.07 -0.97 0.54
C GLY A 341 20.69 -1.49 -0.77
N VAL A 342 20.37 -0.87 -1.92
CA VAL A 342 21.11 -1.10 -3.17
C VAL A 342 22.23 -0.09 -3.32
N TYR A 343 23.46 -0.58 -3.33
CA TYR A 343 24.70 0.18 -3.49
C TYR A 343 25.34 -0.17 -4.83
N GLY A 344 25.16 0.69 -5.84
CA GLY A 344 25.63 0.42 -7.19
C GLY A 344 24.91 -0.78 -7.82
N THR A 345 25.60 -1.90 -8.00
CA THR A 345 25.03 -3.16 -8.52
C THR A 345 24.78 -4.22 -7.44
N SER A 346 25.02 -3.91 -6.17
CA SER A 346 24.93 -4.86 -5.06
C SER A 346 23.77 -4.52 -4.13
N THR A 347 22.94 -5.52 -3.80
CA THR A 347 21.94 -5.42 -2.74
C THR A 347 22.55 -5.91 -1.44
N TRP A 348 22.50 -5.09 -0.39
CA TRP A 348 22.90 -5.46 0.95
C TRP A 348 21.67 -5.89 1.76
N HIS A 349 21.87 -6.77 2.74
CA HIS A 349 20.84 -7.23 3.67
C HIS A 349 21.37 -7.18 5.11
N GLN A 350 20.47 -6.99 6.07
CA GLN A 350 20.78 -6.93 7.49
C GLN A 350 21.59 -8.15 7.96
N GLY A 351 22.59 -7.90 8.82
CA GLY A 351 23.48 -8.93 9.36
C GLY A 351 24.74 -9.23 8.52
N ILE A 352 24.90 -8.62 7.34
CA ILE A 352 26.12 -8.77 6.52
C ILE A 352 27.22 -7.82 7.01
N SER A 353 28.41 -8.37 7.30
CA SER A 353 29.61 -7.62 7.70
C SER A 353 30.64 -7.53 6.55
N PRO A 354 31.22 -6.35 6.29
CA PRO A 354 30.97 -5.08 6.98
C PRO A 354 29.65 -4.43 6.54
N THR A 355 28.93 -3.88 7.51
CA THR A 355 27.74 -3.05 7.26
C THR A 355 28.18 -1.76 6.53
N PRO A 356 27.72 -1.49 5.30
CA PRO A 356 28.09 -0.27 4.58
C PRO A 356 27.52 0.98 5.27
N PRO A 357 28.08 2.17 5.04
CA PRO A 357 27.51 3.40 5.59
C PRO A 357 26.13 3.70 4.96
N PRO A 358 25.23 4.37 5.69
CA PRO A 358 23.94 4.79 5.14
C PRO A 358 24.12 5.75 3.94
N HIS A 359 23.09 5.85 3.10
CA HIS A 359 23.14 6.75 1.94
C HIS A 359 23.31 8.22 2.39
N PRO A 360 24.14 9.02 1.69
CA PRO A 360 24.39 10.41 2.08
C PRO A 360 23.10 11.22 2.09
N VAL A 361 22.93 12.03 3.13
CA VAL A 361 21.76 12.89 3.25
C VAL A 361 21.74 13.96 2.17
N ALA A 362 20.59 14.18 1.52
CA ALA A 362 20.41 15.24 0.54
C ALA A 362 20.73 16.61 1.14
N SER A 363 21.44 17.45 0.38
CA SER A 363 21.89 18.75 0.89
C SER A 363 20.70 19.67 1.19
N SER A 364 20.66 20.22 2.41
CA SER A 364 19.64 21.17 2.87
C SER A 364 19.55 22.45 2.04
N SER A 365 20.60 22.78 1.27
CA SER A 365 20.58 23.88 0.30
C SER A 365 19.62 23.65 -0.87
N SER A 366 19.12 22.42 -1.04
CA SER A 366 18.13 22.05 -2.05
C SER A 366 16.70 22.10 -1.51
N CYS A 367 16.53 22.38 -0.21
CA CYS A 367 15.23 22.40 0.46
C CYS A 367 14.62 23.80 0.47
N THR A 368 13.31 23.90 0.23
CA THR A 368 12.55 25.14 0.45
C THR A 368 11.89 25.07 1.83
N ALA A 369 12.20 26.04 2.70
CA ALA A 369 11.57 26.11 4.01
C ALA A 369 10.10 26.51 3.90
N ILE A 370 9.23 25.82 4.63
CA ILE A 370 7.80 26.15 4.78
C ILE A 370 7.50 26.45 6.26
N PRO A 371 6.52 27.34 6.56
CA PRO A 371 6.14 27.62 7.94
C PRO A 371 5.75 26.36 8.71
N THR A 372 6.10 26.31 10.00
CA THR A 372 5.80 25.17 10.88
C THR A 372 4.32 24.81 10.85
N VAL A 373 4.04 23.51 10.70
CA VAL A 373 2.69 22.98 10.76
C VAL A 373 2.24 23.02 12.22
N SER A 374 1.32 23.92 12.58
CA SER A 374 0.67 23.94 13.89
C SER A 374 -0.64 23.14 13.85
N VAL A 375 -1.03 22.58 15.00
CA VAL A 375 -2.34 21.91 15.15
C VAL A 375 -3.52 22.89 15.24
N SER A 376 -3.24 24.19 15.32
CA SER A 376 -4.27 25.24 15.39
C SER A 376 -4.84 25.57 14.00
N PRO A 377 -6.13 25.94 13.89
CA PRO A 377 -6.67 26.53 12.67
C PRO A 377 -5.83 27.75 12.31
N VAL A 378 -5.25 27.78 11.10
CA VAL A 378 -4.59 28.98 10.60
C VAL A 378 -5.65 30.08 10.55
N GLN A 379 -5.61 31.01 11.50
CA GLN A 379 -6.32 32.26 11.38
C GLN A 379 -5.75 32.92 10.12
N ARG A 380 -6.53 32.96 9.03
CA ARG A 380 -6.17 33.75 7.85
C ARG A 380 -6.02 35.19 8.33
N ARG A 381 -4.79 35.63 8.59
CA ARG A 381 -4.51 37.07 8.59
C ARG A 381 -4.85 37.54 7.19
N SER A 382 -5.90 38.33 7.08
CA SER A 382 -6.18 39.11 5.88
C SER A 382 -5.00 40.05 5.67
N LEU A 383 -4.01 39.61 4.90
CA LEU A 383 -3.07 40.53 4.27
C LEU A 383 -3.91 41.30 3.25
N GLY A 384 -4.24 42.53 3.63
CA GLY A 384 -4.95 43.46 2.77
C GLY A 384 -4.24 43.56 1.44
N LEU A 385 -5.00 43.34 0.37
CA LEU A 385 -4.66 43.77 -0.97
C LEU A 385 -4.53 45.30 -0.95
N GLU A 386 -3.33 45.81 -0.69
CA GLU A 386 -3.00 47.19 -1.06
C GLU A 386 -2.92 47.27 -2.58
N LYS A 387 -4.00 47.76 -3.19
CA LYS A 387 -3.99 48.24 -4.58
C LYS A 387 -3.09 49.48 -4.64
N HIS A 388 -1.83 49.30 -5.04
CA HIS A 388 -1.03 50.42 -5.54
C HIS A 388 -1.62 50.91 -6.88
N ARG A 389 -2.46 51.96 -6.83
CA ARG A 389 -2.73 52.81 -8.00
C ARG A 389 -1.51 53.69 -8.24
N TYR A 390 -0.84 53.47 -9.37
CA TYR A 390 0.03 54.49 -9.97
C TYR A 390 -0.82 55.74 -10.30
N ARG A 391 -0.53 56.87 -9.64
CA ARG A 391 -0.86 58.20 -10.16
C ARG A 391 0.24 58.57 -11.16
N LYS A 392 -0.10 58.70 -12.43
CA LYS A 392 0.69 59.46 -13.39
C LYS A 392 0.55 60.94 -13.06
N THR A 393 1.66 61.61 -12.80
CA THR A 393 1.80 63.06 -12.90
C THR A 393 1.93 63.43 -14.37
N HIS A 394 0.85 63.96 -14.95
CA HIS A 394 0.76 65.28 -15.60
C HIS A 394 -0.61 65.40 -16.26
#